data_AF-A0ABD2X982-F1
#
_entry.id   AF-A0ABD2X982-F1
#
_cell.length_a   1.000
_cell.length_b   1.000
_cell.length_c   1.000
_cell.angle_alpha   90.00
_cell.angle_beta   90.00
_cell.angle_gamma   90.00
#
_symmetry.space_group_name_H-M   'P 1'
#
loop_
_entity.id
_entity.type
_entity.pdbx_description
1 polymer ?
#
loop_
_entity_poly.entity_id
_entity_poly.type
_entity_poly.pdbx_seq_one_letter_code
_entity_poly.pdbx_strand_id
1 'polypeptide(L)'
;MSGLLYTLLSFAASTSLHCAVRREISPCTCRQEDFSAPISNPPLGSPLHGERIEVECEKMESFNQVAEALRGRFTPEQSITLRVSHSYLKDISRHGFKDLKMSITRLELNYDKLGVLNGEIFAGLGRTQYLSLADNEVPSIPRPILSHLSLLRTLDLSRNRISRIEADDFKYNPTLQYLFMAGNSIAEMVPGSLPPLIKHLHVGRNHLVSLNRTLRDLNQLEWLLINANELTSLDGELPASGHNLKMLYVVDNKLTHLPAEFRFLHRLESLFLQHNKITSLDGTLQKARRLKFLELSYNHLQVLHEDDFIEAEMLEDLQLGHNALTSLGGVTSVTPEETTTSNSALYPLKSLKCLNLTHNNLREFSFTSIRGLRELKMLDLSNNKIQRLTRGRAPTERTILSPLVVLQNLVEVDGDEMAGVGIQDMHLQHNELRSLEGSLFLGMRQLQRLNLSHNALGPTVGLRDLKGLDGLRKLDLSYNELTTLEDTSESWLQSLEELNVAHNRLITLSERDFRGFPGLCWVDVSANQISVLKPELVANTRCTVHGVPDVLRIYLQDNPVLCDAGLADLTVALEVYHAKVYGVANDCPTPSTPAAPTTTTESTIVPPLPPTLLLAAAAAASGGNVSFAATLE
;
A
#
# COMPACT_ATOMS: atom_id res chain seq x y z
N MET A 1 -71.70 -1.65 24.93
CA MET A 1 -72.45 -2.75 24.28
C MET A 1 -72.65 -2.34 22.81
N SER A 2 -71.63 -2.31 21.94
CA SER A 2 -70.59 -3.29 21.59
C SER A 2 -71.12 -4.53 20.85
N GLY A 3 -70.74 -4.65 19.57
CA GLY A 3 -70.89 -5.84 18.71
C GLY A 3 -72.28 -6.06 18.11
N LEU A 4 -72.43 -6.50 16.86
CA LEU A 4 -71.45 -6.74 15.79
C LEU A 4 -72.23 -6.75 14.45
N LEU A 5 -71.82 -5.97 13.46
CA LEU A 5 -72.38 -6.06 12.10
C LEU A 5 -71.33 -6.69 11.18
N TYR A 6 -71.59 -7.90 10.69
CA TYR A 6 -70.74 -8.55 9.70
C TYR A 6 -70.99 -7.91 8.33
N THR A 7 -70.09 -7.04 7.88
CA THR A 7 -70.05 -6.56 6.49
C THR A 7 -68.90 -7.21 5.72
N LEU A 8 -69.22 -7.65 4.51
CA LEU A 8 -68.32 -8.25 3.55
C LEU A 8 -67.09 -7.35 3.29
N LEU A 9 -65.92 -7.80 3.75
CA LEU A 9 -64.64 -7.32 3.22
C LEU A 9 -64.13 -8.34 2.22
N SER A 10 -64.17 -7.96 0.95
CA SER A 10 -63.50 -8.66 -0.13
C SER A 10 -61.99 -8.70 0.16
N PHE A 11 -61.44 -9.89 0.37
CA PHE A 11 -60.00 -10.10 0.38
C PHE A 11 -59.44 -9.83 -1.01
N ALA A 12 -59.01 -8.59 -1.25
CA ALA A 12 -58.01 -8.29 -2.26
C ALA A 12 -56.67 -8.85 -1.76
N ALA A 13 -56.45 -10.15 -2.03
CA ALA A 13 -55.18 -10.81 -1.72
C ALA A 13 -54.05 -10.07 -2.46
N SER A 14 -53.15 -9.46 -1.70
CA SER A 14 -52.12 -8.57 -2.22
C SER A 14 -51.17 -9.29 -3.17
N THR A 15 -50.92 -8.68 -4.32
CA THR A 15 -50.06 -9.20 -5.40
C THR A 15 -48.56 -9.23 -5.08
N SER A 16 -48.17 -9.10 -3.80
CA SER A 16 -46.78 -9.28 -3.32
C SER A 16 -46.31 -10.74 -3.32
N LEU A 17 -47.23 -11.71 -3.52
CA LEU A 17 -46.90 -13.13 -3.47
C LEU A 17 -45.86 -13.59 -4.50
N HIS A 18 -45.63 -12.84 -5.60
CA HIS A 18 -44.80 -13.34 -6.69
C HIS A 18 -43.33 -13.54 -6.29
N CYS A 19 -42.64 -12.51 -5.77
CA CYS A 19 -41.25 -12.65 -5.36
C CYS A 19 -41.08 -13.31 -3.98
N ALA A 20 -42.14 -13.29 -3.14
CA ALA A 20 -42.16 -13.98 -1.85
C ALA A 20 -42.32 -15.52 -1.96
N VAL A 21 -42.93 -16.03 -3.05
CA VAL A 21 -43.25 -17.47 -3.19
C VAL A 21 -42.57 -18.14 -4.40
N ARG A 22 -42.14 -17.40 -5.43
CA ARG A 22 -41.31 -17.95 -6.53
C ARG A 22 -40.20 -16.98 -6.93
N ARG A 23 -38.95 -17.41 -6.77
CA ARG A 23 -37.74 -16.63 -7.14
C ARG A 23 -37.57 -16.41 -8.65
N GLU A 24 -38.30 -17.15 -9.48
CA GLU A 24 -38.18 -17.14 -10.94
C GLU A 24 -39.40 -16.47 -11.60
N ILE A 25 -39.13 -15.37 -12.32
CA ILE A 25 -40.02 -14.77 -13.33
C ILE A 25 -39.39 -15.10 -14.70
N SER A 26 -39.20 -16.41 -14.96
CA SER A 26 -38.38 -16.93 -16.07
C SER A 26 -38.61 -16.17 -17.38
N PRO A 27 -37.56 -15.64 -18.04
CA PRO A 27 -36.13 -15.87 -17.76
C PRO A 27 -35.49 -14.96 -16.68
N CYS A 28 -36.24 -14.01 -16.10
CA CYS A 28 -35.73 -13.14 -15.04
C CYS A 28 -35.87 -13.79 -13.65
N THR A 29 -35.17 -13.25 -12.65
CA THR A 29 -35.33 -13.59 -11.23
C THR A 29 -35.84 -12.38 -10.44
N CYS A 30 -36.35 -12.62 -9.23
CA CYS A 30 -36.82 -11.56 -8.34
C CYS A 30 -36.49 -11.85 -6.87
N ARG A 31 -36.10 -10.79 -6.13
CA ARG A 31 -35.93 -10.79 -4.68
C ARG A 31 -36.63 -9.58 -4.04
N GLN A 32 -37.09 -9.76 -2.80
CA GLN A 32 -37.56 -8.68 -1.94
C GLN A 32 -36.49 -8.42 -0.86
N GLU A 33 -36.07 -7.17 -0.69
CA GLU A 33 -35.12 -6.78 0.36
C GLU A 33 -35.87 -6.18 1.56
N ASP A 34 -36.00 -6.97 2.64
CA ASP A 34 -36.51 -6.51 3.92
C ASP A 34 -35.38 -5.89 4.75
N PHE A 35 -35.28 -4.55 4.75
CA PHE A 35 -34.29 -3.80 5.53
C PHE A 35 -34.57 -3.84 7.03
N SER A 36 -34.19 -4.94 7.69
CA SER A 36 -34.24 -5.13 9.15
C SER A 36 -32.88 -5.34 9.82
N ALA A 37 -31.79 -5.41 9.04
CA ALA A 37 -30.41 -5.53 9.55
C ALA A 37 -29.57 -4.28 9.21
N PRO A 38 -28.72 -3.78 10.14
CA PRO A 38 -27.82 -2.66 9.87
C PRO A 38 -26.63 -3.12 9.01
N ILE A 39 -26.65 -2.77 7.73
CA ILE A 39 -25.54 -3.04 6.80
C ILE A 39 -24.47 -1.95 6.94
N SER A 40 -23.23 -2.35 7.23
CA SER A 40 -22.05 -1.51 7.06
C SER A 40 -21.84 -1.24 5.56
N ASN A 41 -21.94 0.04 5.17
CA ASN A 41 -21.96 0.54 3.78
C ASN A 41 -23.19 0.13 2.95
N PRO A 42 -24.34 0.82 3.11
CA PRO A 42 -25.43 0.75 2.13
C PRO A 42 -24.99 1.39 0.80
N PRO A 43 -25.43 0.86 -0.37
CA PRO A 43 -25.17 1.51 -1.65
C PRO A 43 -25.81 2.90 -1.70
N LEU A 44 -25.01 3.90 -2.04
CA LEU A 44 -25.37 5.32 -1.99
C LEU A 44 -26.68 5.62 -2.75
N GLY A 45 -27.64 6.26 -2.06
CA GLY A 45 -28.93 6.65 -2.63
C GLY A 45 -30.12 5.72 -2.30
N SER A 46 -30.06 4.91 -1.24
CA SER A 46 -31.22 4.19 -0.72
C SER A 46 -32.30 5.15 -0.15
N PRO A 47 -33.59 4.97 -0.49
CA PRO A 47 -34.71 5.63 0.21
C PRO A 47 -34.79 5.11 1.64
N LEU A 48 -35.09 5.97 2.63
CA LEU A 48 -35.06 5.54 4.04
C LEU A 48 -36.15 4.53 4.44
N HIS A 49 -37.31 4.51 3.76
CA HIS A 49 -38.41 3.56 4.06
C HIS A 49 -39.12 3.09 2.78
N GLY A 50 -39.50 1.80 2.76
CA GLY A 50 -40.31 1.15 1.73
C GLY A 50 -39.75 -0.21 1.31
N GLU A 51 -40.65 -1.19 1.07
CA GLU A 51 -40.27 -2.48 0.46
C GLU A 51 -39.60 -2.23 -0.90
N ARG A 52 -38.41 -2.80 -1.10
CA ARG A 52 -37.70 -2.72 -2.39
C ARG A 52 -37.71 -4.08 -3.05
N ILE A 53 -38.20 -4.11 -4.28
CA ILE A 53 -38.22 -5.30 -5.11
C ILE A 53 -37.11 -5.16 -6.14
N GLU A 54 -36.27 -6.17 -6.25
CA GLU A 54 -35.19 -6.22 -7.23
C GLU A 54 -35.42 -7.36 -8.20
N VAL A 55 -35.39 -7.01 -9.48
CA VAL A 55 -35.65 -7.87 -10.63
C VAL A 55 -34.40 -7.89 -11.49
N GLU A 56 -33.92 -9.08 -11.82
CA GLU A 56 -32.69 -9.28 -12.58
C GLU A 56 -32.95 -10.19 -13.78
N CYS A 57 -32.63 -9.69 -14.97
CA CYS A 57 -32.76 -10.39 -16.24
C CYS A 57 -31.38 -10.49 -16.90
N GLU A 58 -30.91 -11.71 -17.18
CA GLU A 58 -29.63 -11.94 -17.87
C GLU A 58 -29.83 -12.60 -19.23
N LYS A 59 -28.90 -12.34 -20.17
CA LYS A 59 -28.76 -13.09 -21.44
C LYS A 59 -30.04 -13.06 -22.29
N MET A 60 -30.76 -11.94 -22.25
CA MET A 60 -32.00 -11.73 -22.98
C MET A 60 -31.71 -11.54 -24.47
N GLU A 61 -32.47 -12.22 -25.34
CA GLU A 61 -32.33 -12.11 -26.80
C GLU A 61 -33.03 -10.86 -27.36
N SER A 62 -33.92 -10.26 -26.58
CA SER A 62 -34.67 -9.05 -26.94
C SER A 62 -35.22 -8.33 -25.70
N PHE A 63 -35.53 -7.04 -25.85
CA PHE A 63 -36.27 -6.27 -24.85
C PHE A 63 -37.74 -6.71 -24.79
N ASN A 64 -38.37 -7.17 -25.88
CA ASN A 64 -39.71 -7.74 -25.79
C ASN A 64 -39.77 -8.96 -24.86
N GLN A 65 -38.73 -9.79 -24.79
CA GLN A 65 -38.62 -10.90 -23.84
C GLN A 65 -38.63 -10.41 -22.37
N VAL A 66 -37.96 -9.28 -22.07
CA VAL A 66 -38.03 -8.61 -20.76
C VAL A 66 -39.44 -8.09 -20.52
N ALA A 67 -40.03 -7.41 -21.51
CA ALA A 67 -41.36 -6.83 -21.38
C ALA A 67 -42.45 -7.89 -21.14
N GLU A 68 -42.41 -9.03 -21.83
CA GLU A 68 -43.36 -10.12 -21.65
C GLU A 68 -43.21 -10.82 -20.29
N ALA A 69 -41.98 -11.00 -19.79
CA ALA A 69 -41.75 -11.56 -18.46
C ALA A 69 -42.36 -10.68 -17.34
N LEU A 70 -42.25 -9.36 -17.48
CA LEU A 70 -42.56 -8.39 -16.42
C LEU A 70 -43.94 -7.71 -16.54
N ARG A 71 -44.59 -7.73 -17.71
CA ARG A 71 -45.88 -7.06 -17.96
C ARG A 71 -46.96 -7.52 -16.99
N GLY A 72 -47.43 -6.58 -16.16
CA GLY A 72 -48.49 -6.82 -15.18
C GLY A 72 -48.08 -7.64 -13.94
N ARG A 73 -46.78 -7.88 -13.72
CA ARG A 73 -46.27 -8.58 -12.52
C ARG A 73 -46.15 -7.69 -11.28
N PHE A 74 -45.99 -6.38 -11.48
CA PHE A 74 -45.73 -5.38 -10.44
C PHE A 74 -46.68 -4.20 -10.57
N THR A 75 -46.90 -3.48 -9.47
CA THR A 75 -47.82 -2.33 -9.43
C THR A 75 -47.07 -0.99 -9.32
N PRO A 76 -47.70 0.15 -9.69
CA PRO A 76 -47.05 1.47 -9.63
C PRO A 76 -46.64 1.94 -8.24
N GLU A 77 -47.19 1.36 -7.18
CA GLU A 77 -46.91 1.70 -5.78
C GLU A 77 -45.57 1.10 -5.29
N GLN A 78 -45.10 0.03 -5.95
CA GLN A 78 -43.90 -0.70 -5.57
C GLN A 78 -42.62 -0.02 -6.08
N SER A 79 -41.57 -0.03 -5.26
CA SER A 79 -40.25 0.51 -5.63
C SER A 79 -39.41 -0.56 -6.31
N ILE A 80 -39.31 -0.51 -7.64
CA ILE A 80 -38.60 -1.53 -8.42
C ILE A 80 -37.16 -1.11 -8.72
N THR A 81 -36.21 -1.98 -8.42
CA THR A 81 -34.87 -2.02 -9.04
C THR A 81 -34.93 -3.01 -10.19
N LEU A 82 -34.66 -2.57 -11.42
CA LEU A 82 -34.56 -3.45 -12.60
C LEU A 82 -33.12 -3.47 -13.09
N ARG A 83 -32.52 -4.66 -13.09
CA ARG A 83 -31.25 -4.96 -13.75
C ARG A 83 -31.51 -5.79 -15.00
N VAL A 84 -30.99 -5.32 -16.13
CA VAL A 84 -30.77 -6.15 -17.31
C VAL A 84 -29.27 -6.16 -17.55
N SER A 85 -28.71 -7.35 -17.82
CA SER A 85 -27.30 -7.42 -18.20
C SER A 85 -26.97 -8.53 -19.19
N HIS A 86 -25.81 -8.38 -19.84
CA HIS A 86 -25.24 -9.34 -20.78
C HIS A 86 -26.22 -9.77 -21.89
N SER A 87 -27.12 -8.87 -22.27
CA SER A 87 -28.25 -9.12 -23.17
C SER A 87 -28.02 -8.50 -24.55
N TYR A 88 -28.92 -8.75 -25.50
CA TYR A 88 -28.86 -8.16 -26.84
C TYR A 88 -30.18 -7.46 -27.19
N LEU A 89 -30.40 -6.29 -26.61
CA LEU A 89 -31.66 -5.55 -26.65
C LEU A 89 -31.89 -4.80 -27.97
N LYS A 90 -31.71 -5.46 -29.11
CA LYS A 90 -31.76 -4.87 -30.47
C LYS A 90 -33.08 -4.17 -30.81
N ASP A 91 -34.17 -4.63 -30.21
CA ASP A 91 -35.54 -4.15 -30.38
C ASP A 91 -35.97 -3.13 -29.32
N ILE A 92 -35.10 -2.72 -28.39
CA ILE A 92 -35.43 -1.77 -27.31
C ILE A 92 -36.08 -0.48 -27.85
N SER A 93 -35.68 -0.05 -29.05
CA SER A 93 -36.26 1.10 -29.78
C SER A 93 -37.74 0.95 -30.20
N ARG A 94 -38.39 -0.19 -29.96
CA ARG A 94 -39.77 -0.49 -30.41
C ARG A 94 -40.82 -0.55 -29.29
N HIS A 95 -40.41 -0.71 -28.04
CA HIS A 95 -41.31 -0.86 -26.89
C HIS A 95 -40.83 0.00 -25.73
N GLY A 96 -41.72 0.76 -25.09
CA GLY A 96 -41.35 1.71 -24.05
C GLY A 96 -41.48 1.15 -22.64
N PHE A 97 -40.64 1.60 -21.71
CA PHE A 97 -40.76 1.25 -20.28
C PHE A 97 -42.14 1.63 -19.69
N LYS A 98 -42.82 2.63 -20.26
CA LYS A 98 -44.22 2.98 -19.97
C LYS A 98 -45.18 1.78 -20.07
N ASP A 99 -44.97 0.85 -21.00
CA ASP A 99 -45.86 -0.29 -21.25
C ASP A 99 -45.81 -1.33 -20.13
N LEU A 100 -44.76 -1.30 -19.30
CA LEU A 100 -44.59 -2.18 -18.14
C LEU A 100 -45.49 -1.80 -16.96
N LYS A 101 -45.99 -0.54 -16.91
CA LYS A 101 -46.88 0.01 -15.86
C LYS A 101 -46.36 -0.15 -14.42
N MET A 102 -45.04 -0.04 -14.23
CA MET A 102 -44.36 -0.18 -12.92
C MET A 102 -43.53 1.06 -12.57
N SER A 103 -43.27 1.28 -11.28
CA SER A 103 -42.44 2.40 -10.78
C SER A 103 -40.99 1.99 -10.58
N ILE A 104 -40.19 2.06 -11.65
CA ILE A 104 -38.75 1.79 -11.61
C ILE A 104 -38.01 2.98 -10.94
N THR A 105 -37.38 2.73 -9.79
CA THR A 105 -36.56 3.72 -9.05
C THR A 105 -35.06 3.60 -9.35
N ARG A 106 -34.60 2.40 -9.75
CA ARG A 106 -33.24 2.11 -10.19
C ARG A 106 -33.31 1.27 -11.46
N LEU A 107 -32.68 1.73 -12.53
CA LEU A 107 -32.56 1.02 -13.80
C LEU A 107 -31.09 0.81 -14.13
N GLU A 108 -30.72 -0.42 -14.47
CA GLU A 108 -29.37 -0.79 -14.90
C GLU A 108 -29.47 -1.63 -16.17
N LEU A 109 -28.80 -1.21 -17.25
CA LEU A 109 -28.79 -1.88 -18.56
C LEU A 109 -27.32 -2.02 -18.99
N ASN A 110 -26.62 -3.05 -18.50
CA ASN A 110 -25.16 -3.13 -18.54
C ASN A 110 -24.66 -4.31 -19.38
N TYR A 111 -23.57 -4.15 -20.15
CA TYR A 111 -23.09 -5.17 -21.09
C TYR A 111 -24.10 -5.54 -22.20
N ASP A 112 -25.01 -4.62 -22.54
CA ASP A 112 -26.15 -4.86 -23.44
C ASP A 112 -25.90 -4.38 -24.89
N LYS A 113 -24.66 -3.93 -25.19
CA LYS A 113 -24.20 -3.41 -26.50
C LYS A 113 -25.03 -2.24 -27.03
N LEU A 114 -25.55 -1.41 -26.12
CA LEU A 114 -26.41 -0.28 -26.45
C LEU A 114 -25.61 0.87 -27.08
N GLY A 115 -25.96 1.27 -28.29
CA GLY A 115 -25.34 2.40 -29.00
C GLY A 115 -26.15 3.70 -28.85
N VAL A 116 -26.52 4.29 -29.98
CA VAL A 116 -27.48 5.43 -30.01
C VAL A 116 -28.88 4.90 -29.67
N LEU A 117 -29.45 5.43 -28.58
CA LEU A 117 -30.77 5.06 -28.07
C LEU A 117 -31.79 6.17 -28.35
N ASN A 118 -33.03 5.79 -28.68
CA ASN A 118 -34.15 6.73 -28.78
C ASN A 118 -34.67 7.09 -27.37
N GLY A 119 -34.78 8.38 -27.06
CA GLY A 119 -35.25 8.85 -25.74
C GLY A 119 -36.65 8.39 -25.36
N GLU A 120 -37.56 8.35 -26.34
CA GLU A 120 -38.99 8.05 -26.14
C GLU A 120 -39.25 6.71 -25.44
N ILE A 121 -38.34 5.73 -25.55
CA ILE A 121 -38.52 4.42 -24.90
C ILE A 121 -38.38 4.52 -23.37
N PHE A 122 -37.67 5.54 -22.86
CA PHE A 122 -37.52 5.85 -21.44
C PHE A 122 -38.68 6.73 -20.90
N ALA A 123 -39.68 7.06 -21.72
CA ALA A 123 -40.90 7.70 -21.24
C ALA A 123 -41.58 6.84 -20.16
N GLY A 124 -42.08 7.49 -19.11
CA GLY A 124 -42.66 6.84 -17.93
C GLY A 124 -41.69 6.66 -16.75
N LEU A 125 -40.38 6.77 -16.95
CA LEU A 125 -39.35 6.61 -15.91
C LEU A 125 -39.13 7.85 -15.02
N GLY A 126 -40.10 8.77 -14.92
CA GLY A 126 -39.98 10.02 -14.17
C GLY A 126 -39.77 9.89 -12.66
N ARG A 127 -39.80 8.67 -12.11
CA ARG A 127 -39.49 8.33 -10.70
C ARG A 127 -38.11 7.71 -10.50
N THR A 128 -37.36 7.45 -11.57
CA THR A 128 -36.04 6.83 -11.53
C THR A 128 -35.01 7.81 -10.93
N GLN A 129 -34.28 7.34 -9.92
CA GLN A 129 -33.26 8.10 -9.20
C GLN A 129 -31.83 7.59 -9.50
N TYR A 130 -31.71 6.38 -10.03
CA TYR A 130 -30.44 5.78 -10.46
C TYR A 130 -30.61 5.20 -11.86
N LEU A 131 -29.71 5.59 -12.78
CA LEU A 131 -29.56 4.97 -14.10
C LEU A 131 -28.10 4.52 -14.26
N SER A 132 -27.88 3.27 -14.65
CA SER A 132 -26.62 2.83 -15.26
C SER A 132 -26.84 2.33 -16.67
N LEU A 133 -26.00 2.80 -17.59
CA LEU A 133 -25.81 2.30 -18.94
C LEU A 133 -24.34 1.87 -19.12
N ALA A 134 -23.69 1.39 -18.05
CA ALA A 134 -22.27 1.04 -18.09
C ALA A 134 -21.99 -0.14 -19.03
N ASP A 135 -20.77 -0.26 -19.54
CA ASP A 135 -20.36 -1.37 -20.42
C ASP A 135 -21.18 -1.46 -21.72
N ASN A 136 -21.33 -0.33 -22.41
CA ASN A 136 -22.10 -0.23 -23.65
C ASN A 136 -21.30 0.52 -24.73
N GLU A 137 -21.98 0.89 -25.82
CA GLU A 137 -21.39 1.58 -26.97
C GLU A 137 -21.92 3.02 -27.12
N VAL A 138 -22.40 3.62 -26.02
CA VAL A 138 -23.04 4.95 -26.02
C VAL A 138 -22.00 6.01 -26.43
N PRO A 139 -22.22 6.78 -27.52
CA PRO A 139 -21.18 7.65 -28.09
C PRO A 139 -21.16 9.08 -27.50
N SER A 140 -22.19 9.48 -26.76
CA SER A 140 -22.33 10.82 -26.17
C SER A 140 -23.31 10.79 -25.00
N ILE A 141 -23.35 11.84 -24.18
CA ILE A 141 -24.35 11.94 -23.10
C ILE A 141 -25.76 11.87 -23.70
N PRO A 142 -26.63 10.93 -23.27
CA PRO A 142 -27.88 10.65 -23.97
C PRO A 142 -29.00 11.62 -23.55
N ARG A 143 -28.88 12.89 -23.95
CA ARG A 143 -29.86 13.97 -23.65
C ARG A 143 -31.34 13.55 -23.82
N PRO A 144 -31.73 12.82 -24.89
CA PRO A 144 -33.13 12.39 -25.07
C PRO A 144 -33.63 11.43 -23.99
N ILE A 145 -32.76 10.56 -23.46
CA ILE A 145 -33.11 9.70 -22.31
C ILE A 145 -33.27 10.58 -21.07
N LEU A 146 -32.26 11.41 -20.83
CA LEU A 146 -32.14 12.24 -19.64
C LEU A 146 -33.30 13.23 -19.46
N SER A 147 -33.94 13.69 -20.54
CA SER A 147 -35.14 14.55 -20.48
C SER A 147 -36.35 13.89 -19.81
N HIS A 148 -36.41 12.56 -19.71
CA HIS A 148 -37.48 11.85 -19.01
C HIS A 148 -37.17 11.56 -17.53
N LEU A 149 -35.96 11.86 -17.05
CA LEU A 149 -35.42 11.43 -15.75
C LEU A 149 -35.14 12.60 -14.79
N SER A 150 -36.12 13.49 -14.58
CA SER A 150 -35.93 14.74 -13.81
C SER A 150 -35.58 14.56 -12.31
N LEU A 151 -35.80 13.36 -11.74
CA LEU A 151 -35.46 13.02 -10.36
C LEU A 151 -34.14 12.24 -10.22
N LEU A 152 -33.36 12.12 -11.30
CA LEU A 152 -32.11 11.36 -11.33
C LEU A 152 -31.04 11.95 -10.39
N ARG A 153 -30.56 11.14 -9.45
CA ARG A 153 -29.50 11.48 -8.48
C ARG A 153 -28.17 10.83 -8.82
N THR A 154 -28.22 9.64 -9.39
CA THR A 154 -27.05 8.87 -9.81
C THR A 154 -27.14 8.53 -11.29
N LEU A 155 -26.07 8.79 -12.02
CA LEU A 155 -25.90 8.39 -13.41
C LEU A 155 -24.54 7.72 -13.59
N ASP A 156 -24.54 6.52 -14.16
CA ASP A 156 -23.34 5.79 -14.54
C ASP A 156 -23.35 5.50 -16.05
N LEU A 157 -22.33 6.04 -16.72
CA LEU A 157 -22.02 5.90 -18.14
C LEU A 157 -20.58 5.38 -18.31
N SER A 158 -20.02 4.72 -17.30
CA SER A 158 -18.66 4.16 -17.36
C SER A 158 -18.53 3.11 -18.46
N ARG A 159 -17.33 2.94 -19.03
CA ARG A 159 -17.03 1.93 -20.06
C ARG A 159 -17.97 2.05 -21.27
N ASN A 160 -17.94 3.24 -21.88
CA ASN A 160 -18.70 3.62 -23.08
C ASN A 160 -17.77 4.33 -24.09
N ARG A 161 -18.32 5.04 -25.08
CA ARG A 161 -17.57 5.72 -26.16
C ARG A 161 -17.72 7.24 -26.16
N ILE A 162 -18.00 7.84 -25.00
CA ILE A 162 -18.22 9.29 -24.86
C ILE A 162 -16.89 10.02 -25.05
N SER A 163 -16.83 11.03 -25.93
CA SER A 163 -15.60 11.75 -26.28
C SER A 163 -15.51 13.19 -25.76
N ARG A 164 -16.63 13.80 -25.37
CA ARG A 164 -16.69 15.15 -24.78
C ARG A 164 -17.93 15.34 -23.92
N ILE A 165 -17.91 16.37 -23.07
CA ILE A 165 -19.07 16.86 -22.30
C ILE A 165 -19.37 18.31 -22.69
N GLU A 166 -20.58 18.57 -23.16
CA GLU A 166 -21.08 19.86 -23.63
C GLU A 166 -22.03 20.54 -22.63
N ALA A 167 -22.21 21.86 -22.74
CA ALA A 167 -22.95 22.68 -21.78
C ALA A 167 -24.42 22.24 -21.51
N ASP A 168 -25.11 21.70 -22.51
CA ASP A 168 -26.52 21.28 -22.41
C ASP A 168 -26.70 19.78 -22.02
N ASP A 169 -25.62 19.01 -21.82
CA ASP A 169 -25.68 17.55 -21.64
C ASP A 169 -26.53 17.11 -20.43
N PHE A 170 -26.47 17.84 -19.32
CA PHE A 170 -27.19 17.52 -18.08
C PHE A 170 -28.31 18.52 -17.73
N LYS A 171 -28.76 19.32 -18.71
CA LYS A 171 -29.77 20.39 -18.56
C LYS A 171 -31.05 19.96 -17.83
N TYR A 172 -31.47 18.71 -18.03
CA TYR A 172 -32.71 18.15 -17.50
C TYR A 172 -32.57 17.52 -16.10
N ASN A 173 -31.34 17.39 -15.56
CA ASN A 173 -31.06 16.64 -14.33
C ASN A 173 -30.20 17.46 -13.34
N PRO A 174 -30.63 18.69 -12.96
CA PRO A 174 -29.88 19.54 -12.02
C PRO A 174 -29.78 18.95 -10.60
N THR A 175 -30.54 17.88 -10.33
CA THR A 175 -30.60 17.11 -9.08
C THR A 175 -29.53 16.02 -8.96
N LEU A 176 -28.71 15.80 -9.99
CA LEU A 176 -27.62 14.84 -9.98
C LEU A 176 -26.58 15.14 -8.89
N GLN A 177 -26.18 14.09 -8.18
CA GLN A 177 -25.21 14.12 -7.07
C GLN A 177 -24.02 13.18 -7.32
N TYR A 178 -24.22 12.11 -8.11
CA TYR A 178 -23.23 11.07 -8.34
C TYR A 178 -23.14 10.79 -9.85
N LEU A 179 -21.98 11.06 -10.44
CA LEU A 179 -21.75 10.92 -11.88
C LEU A 179 -20.48 10.10 -12.15
N PHE A 180 -20.68 8.95 -12.79
CA PHE A 180 -19.61 8.02 -13.15
C PHE A 180 -19.52 7.92 -14.68
N MET A 181 -18.35 8.21 -15.24
CA MET A 181 -18.08 8.24 -16.69
C MET A 181 -16.68 7.68 -16.98
N ALA A 182 -16.20 6.77 -16.13
CA ALA A 182 -14.83 6.27 -16.18
C ALA A 182 -14.63 5.22 -17.28
N GLY A 183 -13.47 5.20 -17.94
CA GLY A 183 -13.23 4.29 -19.06
C GLY A 183 -13.99 4.70 -20.33
N ASN A 184 -14.01 5.99 -20.64
CA ASN A 184 -14.55 6.53 -21.89
C ASN A 184 -13.38 7.09 -22.74
N SER A 185 -13.66 7.93 -23.72
CA SER A 185 -12.66 8.63 -24.54
C SER A 185 -12.73 10.14 -24.35
N ILE A 186 -13.14 10.62 -23.17
CA ILE A 186 -13.40 12.05 -22.91
C ILE A 186 -12.08 12.81 -22.97
N ALA A 187 -11.95 13.70 -23.95
CA ALA A 187 -10.78 14.58 -24.11
C ALA A 187 -11.07 16.04 -23.69
N GLU A 188 -12.35 16.42 -23.60
CA GLU A 188 -12.78 17.79 -23.37
C GLU A 188 -14.04 17.84 -22.49
N MET A 189 -14.04 18.75 -21.51
CA MET A 189 -15.22 19.14 -20.75
C MET A 189 -15.44 20.65 -20.94
N VAL A 190 -16.66 21.07 -21.27
CA VAL A 190 -17.02 22.49 -21.43
C VAL A 190 -17.29 23.11 -20.04
N PRO A 191 -16.78 24.32 -19.72
CA PRO A 191 -17.06 24.98 -18.45
C PRO A 191 -18.55 25.12 -18.19
N GLY A 192 -19.00 24.84 -16.96
CA GLY A 192 -20.42 24.93 -16.58
C GLY A 192 -21.31 23.80 -17.11
N SER A 193 -20.75 22.77 -17.79
CA SER A 193 -21.53 21.61 -18.26
C SER A 193 -22.02 20.68 -17.15
N LEU A 194 -21.28 20.58 -16.03
CA LEU A 194 -21.59 19.65 -14.95
C LEU A 194 -22.66 20.19 -13.98
N PRO A 195 -23.57 19.35 -13.45
CA PRO A 195 -24.58 19.78 -12.48
C PRO A 195 -23.97 20.35 -11.19
N PRO A 196 -24.48 21.46 -10.63
CA PRO A 196 -23.87 22.15 -9.49
C PRO A 196 -23.99 21.40 -8.15
N LEU A 197 -24.83 20.36 -8.08
CA LEU A 197 -25.05 19.53 -6.89
C LEU A 197 -24.21 18.24 -6.86
N ILE A 198 -23.30 18.06 -7.82
CA ILE A 198 -22.40 16.89 -7.85
C ILE A 198 -21.55 16.84 -6.58
N LYS A 199 -21.62 15.68 -5.91
CA LYS A 199 -20.84 15.29 -4.75
C LYS A 199 -19.70 14.36 -5.14
N HIS A 200 -19.98 13.31 -5.91
CA HIS A 200 -18.95 12.39 -6.38
C HIS A 200 -18.88 12.42 -7.90
N LEU A 201 -17.68 12.67 -8.43
CA LEU A 201 -17.39 12.68 -9.86
C LEU A 201 -16.27 11.68 -10.16
N HIS A 202 -16.53 10.76 -11.08
CA HIS A 202 -15.53 9.79 -11.55
C HIS A 202 -15.39 9.87 -13.07
N VAL A 203 -14.27 10.43 -13.53
CA VAL A 203 -13.91 10.58 -14.95
C VAL A 203 -12.50 10.02 -15.24
N GLY A 204 -12.04 9.09 -14.41
CA GLY A 204 -10.78 8.39 -14.62
C GLY A 204 -10.79 7.46 -15.83
N ARG A 205 -9.62 7.06 -16.34
CA ARG A 205 -9.45 6.28 -17.59
C ARG A 205 -10.13 6.98 -18.77
N ASN A 206 -9.62 8.16 -19.10
CA ASN A 206 -10.06 9.02 -20.20
C ASN A 206 -8.84 9.70 -20.85
N HIS A 207 -9.04 10.71 -21.70
CA HIS A 207 -7.98 11.44 -22.41
C HIS A 207 -7.90 12.92 -22.00
N LEU A 208 -8.25 13.24 -20.74
CA LEU A 208 -8.25 14.61 -20.24
C LEU A 208 -6.81 15.12 -20.08
N VAL A 209 -6.45 16.18 -20.82
CA VAL A 209 -5.19 16.92 -20.67
C VAL A 209 -5.34 18.07 -19.65
N SER A 210 -6.57 18.57 -19.46
CA SER A 210 -6.94 19.53 -18.43
C SER A 210 -8.40 19.30 -17.99
N LEU A 211 -8.84 19.98 -16.92
CA LEU A 211 -10.25 19.95 -16.48
C LEU A 211 -11.05 21.16 -16.98
N ASN A 212 -10.36 22.09 -17.67
CA ASN A 212 -10.93 23.25 -18.37
C ASN A 212 -11.81 24.13 -17.47
N ARG A 213 -11.42 24.26 -16.21
CA ARG A 213 -12.10 24.97 -15.11
C ARG A 213 -13.52 24.47 -14.81
N THR A 214 -13.91 23.32 -15.35
CA THR A 214 -15.29 22.78 -15.24
C THR A 214 -15.71 22.50 -13.80
N LEU A 215 -14.75 22.26 -12.90
CA LEU A 215 -15.03 21.95 -11.49
C LEU A 215 -15.12 23.18 -10.57
N ARG A 216 -14.78 24.40 -11.04
CA ARG A 216 -14.63 25.58 -10.17
C ARG A 216 -15.84 25.90 -9.30
N ASP A 217 -17.04 25.70 -9.85
CA ASP A 217 -18.31 26.03 -9.20
C ASP A 217 -18.96 24.83 -8.47
N LEU A 218 -18.34 23.64 -8.51
CA LEU A 218 -18.84 22.42 -7.86
C LEU A 218 -18.58 22.41 -6.35
N ASN A 219 -19.18 23.37 -5.66
CA ASN A 219 -18.99 23.60 -4.23
C ASN A 219 -19.52 22.47 -3.33
N GLN A 220 -20.27 21.49 -3.89
CA GLN A 220 -20.74 20.29 -3.18
C GLN A 220 -19.82 19.07 -3.37
N LEU A 221 -18.74 19.19 -4.16
CA LEU A 221 -17.86 18.07 -4.50
C LEU A 221 -17.13 17.55 -3.25
N GLU A 222 -17.37 16.28 -2.91
CA GLU A 222 -16.76 15.55 -1.80
C GLU A 222 -15.67 14.59 -2.30
N TRP A 223 -15.92 13.87 -3.39
CA TRP A 223 -14.98 12.89 -3.97
C TRP A 223 -14.73 13.17 -5.47
N LEU A 224 -13.45 13.23 -5.86
CA LEU A 224 -13.03 13.44 -7.25
C LEU A 224 -12.04 12.35 -7.68
N LEU A 225 -12.45 11.53 -8.66
CA LEU A 225 -11.63 10.48 -9.27
C LEU A 225 -11.34 10.84 -10.73
N ILE A 226 -10.08 11.20 -10.99
CA ILE A 226 -9.56 11.72 -12.27
C ILE A 226 -8.29 10.95 -12.71
N ASN A 227 -8.08 9.76 -12.15
CA ASN A 227 -6.93 8.89 -12.42
C ASN A 227 -6.84 8.36 -13.86
N ALA A 228 -5.67 7.92 -14.30
CA ALA A 228 -5.45 7.38 -15.65
C ALA A 228 -5.97 8.36 -16.73
N ASN A 229 -5.40 9.56 -16.72
CA ASN A 229 -5.64 10.64 -17.67
C ASN A 229 -4.29 11.25 -18.08
N GLU A 230 -4.30 12.37 -18.80
CA GLU A 230 -3.09 13.03 -19.30
C GLU A 230 -2.84 14.40 -18.64
N LEU A 231 -3.39 14.62 -17.44
CA LEU A 231 -3.35 15.91 -16.74
C LEU A 231 -1.91 16.28 -16.36
N THR A 232 -1.45 17.47 -16.78
CA THR A 232 -0.10 17.97 -16.48
C THR A 232 -0.04 18.96 -15.31
N SER A 233 -1.15 19.63 -14.99
CA SER A 233 -1.34 20.45 -13.79
C SER A 233 -2.81 20.45 -13.38
N LEU A 234 -3.07 20.88 -12.14
CA LEU A 234 -4.39 21.17 -11.58
C LEU A 234 -4.55 22.65 -11.13
N ASP A 235 -3.61 23.53 -11.52
CA ASP A 235 -3.62 24.95 -11.17
C ASP A 235 -4.92 25.64 -11.59
N GLY A 236 -5.67 26.15 -10.62
CA GLY A 236 -6.94 26.81 -10.92
C GLY A 236 -8.00 25.89 -11.55
N GLU A 237 -7.86 24.57 -11.44
CA GLU A 237 -8.85 23.60 -11.94
C GLU A 237 -9.84 23.15 -10.87
N LEU A 238 -9.43 23.17 -9.60
CA LEU A 238 -10.21 22.69 -8.45
C LEU A 238 -11.26 23.73 -7.98
N PRO A 239 -12.29 23.30 -7.21
CA PRO A 239 -13.31 24.22 -6.67
C PRO A 239 -12.70 25.32 -5.79
N ALA A 240 -13.01 26.58 -6.07
CA ALA A 240 -12.36 27.73 -5.42
C ALA A 240 -12.65 27.83 -3.92
N SER A 241 -13.79 27.31 -3.44
CA SER A 241 -14.04 27.16 -2.02
C SER A 241 -13.36 25.93 -1.43
N GLY A 242 -13.30 24.81 -2.17
CA GLY A 242 -12.60 23.58 -1.78
C GLY A 242 -13.09 22.86 -0.50
N HIS A 243 -13.95 23.50 0.30
CA HIS A 243 -14.22 23.14 1.69
C HIS A 243 -14.92 21.80 1.94
N ASN A 244 -15.44 21.15 0.89
CA ASN A 244 -16.15 19.88 0.99
C ASN A 244 -15.34 18.69 0.44
N LEU A 245 -14.24 18.92 -0.28
CA LEU A 245 -13.46 17.83 -0.87
C LEU A 245 -12.76 17.03 0.23
N LYS A 246 -13.09 15.73 0.31
CA LYS A 246 -12.57 14.76 1.28
C LYS A 246 -11.60 13.78 0.65
N MET A 247 -11.84 13.40 -0.61
CA MET A 247 -10.99 12.44 -1.32
C MET A 247 -10.71 12.91 -2.74
N LEU A 248 -9.42 12.86 -3.09
CA LEU A 248 -8.92 13.23 -4.40
C LEU A 248 -7.98 12.12 -4.92
N TYR A 249 -8.36 11.53 -6.05
CA TYR A 249 -7.70 10.37 -6.65
C TYR A 249 -7.23 10.72 -8.08
N VAL A 250 -5.95 11.08 -8.21
CA VAL A 250 -5.30 11.58 -9.45
C VAL A 250 -4.14 10.69 -9.91
N VAL A 251 -4.21 9.43 -9.49
CA VAL A 251 -3.26 8.36 -9.83
C VAL A 251 -3.04 8.25 -11.33
N ASP A 252 -1.83 7.92 -11.77
CA ASP A 252 -1.53 7.66 -13.20
C ASP A 252 -1.90 8.87 -14.08
N ASN A 253 -1.16 9.96 -13.90
CA ASN A 253 -1.28 11.21 -14.64
C ASN A 253 0.12 11.79 -14.92
N LYS A 254 0.20 13.04 -15.36
CA LYS A 254 1.46 13.70 -15.75
C LYS A 254 1.77 14.92 -14.87
N LEU A 255 1.18 15.01 -13.67
CA LEU A 255 1.32 16.15 -12.75
C LEU A 255 2.76 16.33 -12.28
N THR A 256 3.29 17.55 -12.33
CA THR A 256 4.67 17.86 -11.90
C THR A 256 4.77 18.50 -10.51
N HIS A 257 3.66 18.95 -9.94
CA HIS A 257 3.58 19.65 -8.65
C HIS A 257 2.14 19.62 -8.12
N LEU A 258 1.95 20.09 -6.88
CA LEU A 258 0.63 20.32 -6.30
C LEU A 258 0.19 21.78 -6.51
N PRO A 259 -1.07 22.05 -6.88
CA PRO A 259 -1.54 23.42 -7.08
C PRO A 259 -1.83 24.11 -5.74
N ALA A 260 -1.68 25.44 -5.72
CA ALA A 260 -1.73 26.24 -4.49
C ALA A 260 -3.08 26.16 -3.73
N GLU A 261 -4.16 25.79 -4.41
CA GLU A 261 -5.51 25.61 -3.86
C GLU A 261 -5.58 24.58 -2.73
N PHE A 262 -4.65 23.61 -2.66
CA PHE A 262 -4.57 22.63 -1.57
C PHE A 262 -4.45 23.27 -0.19
N ARG A 263 -3.89 24.49 -0.10
CA ARG A 263 -3.81 25.27 1.15
C ARG A 263 -5.18 25.64 1.73
N PHE A 264 -6.28 25.49 0.96
CA PHE A 264 -7.67 25.73 1.36
C PHE A 264 -8.50 24.44 1.52
N LEU A 265 -7.96 23.27 1.16
CA LEU A 265 -8.65 21.96 1.21
C LEU A 265 -8.67 21.37 2.63
N HIS A 266 -9.11 22.17 3.63
CA HIS A 266 -9.09 21.82 5.06
C HIS A 266 -9.98 20.63 5.48
N ARG A 267 -10.68 19.99 4.54
CA ARG A 267 -11.45 18.76 4.76
C ARG A 267 -10.93 17.55 3.99
N LEU A 268 -9.81 17.68 3.26
CA LEU A 268 -9.20 16.56 2.57
C LEU A 268 -8.72 15.53 3.60
N GLU A 269 -9.22 14.31 3.49
CA GLU A 269 -8.94 13.16 4.36
C GLU A 269 -8.04 12.13 3.64
N SER A 270 -8.11 12.06 2.30
CA SER A 270 -7.30 11.12 1.50
C SER A 270 -6.86 11.72 0.18
N LEU A 271 -5.57 11.61 -0.13
CA LEU A 271 -4.95 12.13 -1.33
C LEU A 271 -4.09 11.05 -2.00
N PHE A 272 -4.42 10.70 -3.24
CA PHE A 272 -3.74 9.67 -4.01
C PHE A 272 -3.18 10.25 -5.32
N LEU A 273 -1.86 10.22 -5.43
CA LEU A 273 -1.06 10.89 -6.45
C LEU A 273 0.01 9.97 -7.06
N GLN A 274 -0.03 8.67 -6.79
CA GLN A 274 0.99 7.75 -7.28
C GLN A 274 1.01 7.64 -8.81
N HIS A 275 2.18 7.34 -9.37
CA HIS A 275 2.45 7.38 -10.82
C HIS A 275 2.16 8.77 -11.42
N ASN A 276 2.85 9.78 -10.88
CA ASN A 276 2.90 11.12 -11.44
C ASN A 276 4.38 11.56 -11.59
N LYS A 277 4.63 12.85 -11.80
CA LYS A 277 5.95 13.44 -12.01
C LYS A 277 6.28 14.51 -10.96
N ILE A 278 5.69 14.41 -9.77
CA ILE A 278 5.80 15.42 -8.72
C ILE A 278 7.24 15.48 -8.20
N THR A 279 7.86 16.66 -8.23
CA THR A 279 9.26 16.87 -7.80
C THR A 279 9.41 17.48 -6.40
N SER A 280 8.39 18.19 -5.92
CA SER A 280 8.33 18.80 -4.58
C SER A 280 6.88 18.95 -4.11
N LEU A 281 6.70 19.17 -2.81
CA LEU A 281 5.42 19.53 -2.18
C LEU A 281 5.32 21.05 -1.90
N ASP A 282 6.44 21.75 -1.82
CA ASP A 282 6.57 23.21 -1.67
C ASP A 282 5.65 23.84 -0.59
N GLY A 283 5.55 23.20 0.59
CA GLY A 283 4.71 23.69 1.68
C GLY A 283 3.20 23.62 1.40
N THR A 284 2.78 23.01 0.30
CA THR A 284 1.39 23.05 -0.18
C THR A 284 0.42 22.31 0.74
N LEU A 285 0.90 21.28 1.46
CA LEU A 285 0.13 20.49 2.43
C LEU A 285 0.24 21.01 3.87
N GLN A 286 0.90 22.14 4.12
CA GLN A 286 1.19 22.65 5.48
C GLN A 286 -0.06 22.82 6.37
N LYS A 287 -1.25 22.98 5.78
CA LYS A 287 -2.55 23.17 6.48
C LYS A 287 -3.52 21.99 6.34
N ALA A 288 -3.01 20.80 5.99
CA ALA A 288 -3.79 19.60 5.73
C ALA A 288 -4.29 18.91 7.04
N ARG A 289 -4.93 19.68 7.94
CA ARG A 289 -5.33 19.29 9.31
C ARG A 289 -6.22 18.06 9.43
N ARG A 290 -6.81 17.58 8.34
CA ARG A 290 -7.69 16.40 8.28
C ARG A 290 -7.13 15.25 7.46
N LEU A 291 -6.00 15.44 6.79
CA LEU A 291 -5.42 14.45 5.90
C LEU A 291 -4.94 13.26 6.74
N LYS A 292 -5.39 12.06 6.38
CA LYS A 292 -5.08 10.80 7.06
C LYS A 292 -4.22 9.88 6.20
N PHE A 293 -4.48 9.89 4.90
CA PHE A 293 -3.81 9.03 3.92
C PHE A 293 -3.20 9.90 2.82
N LEU A 294 -1.88 9.83 2.68
CA LEU A 294 -1.13 10.51 1.63
C LEU A 294 -0.29 9.50 0.85
N GLU A 295 -0.69 9.28 -0.40
CA GLU A 295 -0.02 8.37 -1.33
C GLU A 295 0.67 9.15 -2.44
N LEU A 296 2.00 9.19 -2.39
CA LEU A 296 2.92 9.91 -3.27
C LEU A 296 3.93 8.98 -3.96
N SER A 297 3.76 7.67 -3.86
CA SER A 297 4.72 6.71 -4.41
C SER A 297 4.86 6.80 -5.93
N TYR A 298 5.97 6.36 -6.52
CA TYR A 298 6.22 6.47 -7.97
C TYR A 298 6.09 7.93 -8.47
N ASN A 299 6.81 8.83 -7.81
CA ASN A 299 6.99 10.23 -8.20
C ASN A 299 8.50 10.56 -8.26
N HIS A 300 8.85 11.84 -8.29
CA HIS A 300 10.23 12.31 -8.48
C HIS A 300 10.68 13.23 -7.32
N LEU A 301 10.10 13.06 -6.13
CA LEU A 301 10.42 13.84 -4.93
C LEU A 301 11.89 13.61 -4.53
N GLN A 302 12.65 14.69 -4.32
CA GLN A 302 14.07 14.62 -3.95
C GLN A 302 14.34 14.99 -2.48
N VAL A 303 13.50 15.86 -1.90
CA VAL A 303 13.58 16.36 -0.53
C VAL A 303 12.16 16.53 0.00
N LEU A 304 11.97 16.36 1.31
CA LEU A 304 10.84 16.92 2.05
C LEU A 304 11.30 18.18 2.79
N HIS A 305 10.51 19.25 2.75
CA HIS A 305 10.83 20.53 3.38
C HIS A 305 10.18 20.66 4.76
N GLU A 306 10.82 21.41 5.67
CA GLU A 306 10.36 21.54 7.07
C GLU A 306 8.92 22.11 7.19
N ASP A 307 8.45 22.82 6.17
CA ASP A 307 7.13 23.44 6.10
C ASP A 307 6.06 22.60 5.39
N ASP A 308 6.38 21.42 4.82
CA ASP A 308 5.43 20.60 4.07
C ASP A 308 4.22 20.13 4.89
N PHE A 309 4.40 19.92 6.20
CA PHE A 309 3.43 19.22 7.06
C PHE A 309 3.06 19.94 8.37
N ILE A 310 3.33 21.25 8.51
CA ILE A 310 3.25 22.01 9.79
C ILE A 310 2.02 21.69 10.65
N GLU A 311 0.83 21.62 10.07
CA GLU A 311 -0.45 21.37 10.78
C GLU A 311 -1.08 20.00 10.43
N ALA A 312 -0.33 19.08 9.81
CA ALA A 312 -0.83 17.79 9.32
C ALA A 312 -0.82 16.67 10.40
N GLU A 313 -1.16 17.03 11.64
CA GLU A 313 -1.06 16.15 12.83
C GLU A 313 -1.89 14.85 12.74
N MET A 314 -2.95 14.86 11.92
CA MET A 314 -3.87 13.74 11.71
C MET A 314 -3.40 12.70 10.68
N LEU A 315 -2.23 12.90 10.05
CA LEU A 315 -1.74 11.96 9.04
C LEU A 315 -1.42 10.61 9.68
N GLU A 316 -2.11 9.55 9.25
CA GLU A 316 -1.98 8.19 9.78
C GLU A 316 -1.06 7.33 8.90
N ASP A 317 -1.03 7.60 7.60
CA ASP A 317 -0.33 6.81 6.59
C ASP A 317 0.34 7.72 5.54
N LEU A 318 1.66 7.60 5.40
CA LEU A 318 2.49 8.36 4.47
C LEU A 318 3.31 7.40 3.59
N GLN A 319 2.88 7.29 2.33
CA GLN A 319 3.53 6.46 1.31
C GLN A 319 4.35 7.35 0.36
N LEU A 320 5.67 7.20 0.41
CA LEU A 320 6.66 7.94 -0.38
C LEU A 320 7.58 6.99 -1.16
N GLY A 321 7.13 5.75 -1.38
CA GLY A 321 7.94 4.71 -2.02
C GLY A 321 8.28 5.04 -3.49
N HIS A 322 9.38 4.50 -4.03
CA HIS A 322 9.75 4.72 -5.44
C HIS A 322 9.81 6.22 -5.82
N ASN A 323 10.55 6.99 -5.02
CA ASN A 323 10.85 8.40 -5.27
C ASN A 323 12.37 8.59 -5.39
N ALA A 324 12.86 9.83 -5.37
CA ALA A 324 14.28 10.15 -5.45
C ALA A 324 14.85 10.72 -4.13
N LEU A 325 14.17 10.54 -2.99
CA LEU A 325 14.46 11.24 -1.75
C LEU A 325 15.89 11.00 -1.26
N THR A 326 16.63 12.09 -1.03
CA THR A 326 17.97 12.07 -0.42
C THR A 326 18.00 12.63 1.01
N SER A 327 16.96 13.36 1.42
CA SER A 327 16.78 13.90 2.78
C SER A 327 15.29 14.04 3.13
N LEU A 328 14.97 14.04 4.43
CA LEU A 328 13.62 14.15 5.00
C LEU A 328 13.38 15.52 5.67
N GLY A 329 14.22 16.52 5.40
CA GLY A 329 14.18 17.85 6.00
C GLY A 329 15.52 18.23 6.62
N GLY A 330 15.77 19.54 6.69
CA GLY A 330 17.01 20.11 7.20
C GLY A 330 18.15 20.19 6.19
N VAL A 331 18.85 21.32 6.23
CA VAL A 331 19.97 21.64 5.32
C VAL A 331 21.26 21.01 5.84
N THR A 332 21.78 20.00 5.14
CA THR A 332 23.15 19.49 5.32
C THR A 332 24.19 20.41 4.67
N SER A 333 24.22 21.68 5.09
CA SER A 333 25.33 22.57 4.78
C SER A 333 26.51 22.20 5.67
N VAL A 334 27.55 21.64 5.06
CA VAL A 334 28.78 21.22 5.74
C VAL A 334 29.64 22.45 6.07
N THR A 335 29.35 23.09 7.20
CA THR A 335 30.31 23.92 7.94
C THR A 335 30.58 23.27 9.30
N PRO A 336 31.84 22.99 9.69
CA PRO A 336 32.13 22.28 10.94
C PRO A 336 31.77 23.02 12.24
N GLU A 337 31.36 24.29 12.16
CA GLU A 337 31.27 25.21 13.30
C GLU A 337 29.85 25.67 13.64
N GLU A 338 28.84 25.36 12.82
CA GLU A 338 27.44 25.73 13.08
C GLU A 338 26.53 24.52 13.24
N THR A 339 26.12 24.24 14.48
CA THR A 339 25.11 23.23 14.81
C THR A 339 23.73 23.71 14.36
N THR A 340 23.44 23.63 13.07
CA THR A 340 22.10 23.80 12.54
C THR A 340 21.25 22.59 12.91
N THR A 341 20.25 22.81 13.78
CA THR A 341 19.22 21.81 14.05
C THR A 341 18.32 21.67 12.82
N SER A 342 18.70 20.74 11.96
CA SER A 342 17.85 20.21 10.89
C SER A 342 16.56 19.67 11.50
N ASN A 343 15.42 20.30 11.23
CA ASN A 343 14.14 19.74 11.64
C ASN A 343 13.63 18.83 10.54
N SER A 344 13.29 17.59 10.89
CA SER A 344 12.61 16.70 9.96
C SER A 344 11.23 17.25 9.62
N ALA A 345 10.86 17.22 8.34
CA ALA A 345 9.52 17.54 7.86
C ALA A 345 8.43 16.70 8.56
N LEU A 346 8.82 15.56 9.13
CA LEU A 346 7.92 14.60 9.76
C LEU A 346 7.53 14.98 11.20
N TYR A 347 8.23 15.91 11.88
CA TYR A 347 7.96 16.24 13.29
C TYR A 347 6.49 16.56 13.66
N PRO A 348 5.67 17.20 12.81
CA PRO A 348 4.27 17.46 13.12
C PRO A 348 3.35 16.23 13.10
N LEU A 349 3.76 15.11 12.49
CA LEU A 349 2.89 13.99 12.10
C LEU A 349 2.52 13.06 13.28
N LYS A 350 1.97 13.59 14.37
CA LYS A 350 1.82 12.87 15.65
C LYS A 350 0.99 11.58 15.58
N SER A 351 0.04 11.49 14.63
CA SER A 351 -0.82 10.32 14.42
C SER A 351 -0.23 9.26 13.46
N LEU A 352 0.99 9.46 12.96
CA LEU A 352 1.57 8.62 11.90
C LEU A 352 1.83 7.20 12.38
N LYS A 353 1.25 6.22 11.70
CA LYS A 353 1.33 4.78 12.00
C LYS A 353 2.19 4.01 11.00
N CYS A 354 2.15 4.44 9.74
CA CYS A 354 2.92 3.87 8.64
C CYS A 354 3.72 4.97 7.94
N LEU A 355 5.04 4.75 7.83
CA LEU A 355 5.93 5.56 7.01
C LEU A 355 6.67 4.64 6.03
N ASN A 356 6.34 4.76 4.75
CA ASN A 356 7.00 4.00 3.70
C ASN A 356 7.90 4.93 2.88
N LEU A 357 9.20 4.68 2.96
CA LEU A 357 10.29 5.35 2.24
C LEU A 357 11.05 4.37 1.33
N THR A 358 10.47 3.21 1.00
CA THR A 358 11.11 2.19 0.16
C THR A 358 11.55 2.75 -1.20
N HIS A 359 12.60 2.19 -1.82
CA HIS A 359 13.02 2.56 -3.17
C HIS A 359 13.28 4.08 -3.33
N ASN A 360 14.15 4.63 -2.48
CA ASN A 360 14.60 6.03 -2.51
C ASN A 360 16.14 6.10 -2.56
N ASN A 361 16.72 7.30 -2.39
CA ASN A 361 18.16 7.55 -2.46
C ASN A 361 18.78 7.94 -1.11
N LEU A 362 18.16 7.58 0.01
CA LEU A 362 18.66 7.92 1.36
C LEU A 362 20.01 7.23 1.59
N ARG A 363 21.04 8.00 1.98
CA ARG A 363 22.40 7.50 2.28
C ARG A 363 22.68 7.30 3.76
N GLU A 364 21.93 8.01 4.60
CA GLU A 364 21.96 7.86 6.04
C GLU A 364 20.55 8.07 6.58
N PHE A 365 20.28 7.53 7.77
CA PHE A 365 19.03 7.78 8.48
C PHE A 365 19.33 8.05 9.96
N SER A 366 18.71 9.11 10.50
CA SER A 366 18.76 9.41 11.93
C SER A 366 17.40 9.14 12.55
N PHE A 367 17.39 8.38 13.65
CA PHE A 367 16.16 8.15 14.42
C PHE A 367 15.62 9.45 15.06
N THR A 368 16.43 10.52 15.19
CA THR A 368 15.89 11.85 15.53
C THR A 368 14.84 12.33 14.54
N SER A 369 14.93 11.97 13.25
CA SER A 369 14.02 12.46 12.20
C SER A 369 12.58 11.96 12.36
N ILE A 370 12.35 10.94 13.18
CA ILE A 370 11.04 10.40 13.56
C ILE A 370 10.71 10.59 15.05
N ARG A 371 11.42 11.51 15.72
CA ARG A 371 11.23 11.79 17.15
C ARG A 371 9.82 12.30 17.42
N GLY A 372 9.17 11.70 18.43
CA GLY A 372 7.82 12.07 18.85
C GLY A 372 6.69 11.52 17.97
N LEU A 373 6.98 10.66 16.99
CA LEU A 373 5.97 9.91 16.23
C LEU A 373 5.50 8.70 17.05
N ARG A 374 4.70 8.98 18.09
CA ARG A 374 4.36 7.99 19.13
C ARG A 374 3.45 6.86 18.66
N GLU A 375 2.68 7.07 17.59
CA GLU A 375 1.82 6.04 17.00
C GLU A 375 2.51 5.20 15.90
N LEU A 376 3.79 5.46 15.58
CA LEU A 376 4.50 4.83 14.47
C LEU A 376 4.74 3.34 14.74
N LYS A 377 4.17 2.48 13.90
CA LYS A 377 4.26 1.01 14.00
C LYS A 377 5.08 0.39 12.87
N MET A 378 4.96 0.92 11.66
CA MET A 378 5.71 0.44 10.50
C MET A 378 6.64 1.54 9.97
N LEU A 379 7.91 1.20 9.82
CA LEU A 379 8.91 2.01 9.12
C LEU A 379 9.56 1.18 8.02
N ASP A 380 9.33 1.54 6.76
CA ASP A 380 10.00 0.92 5.61
C ASP A 380 11.05 1.86 5.02
N LEU A 381 12.31 1.46 5.15
CA LEU A 381 13.51 2.11 4.61
C LEU A 381 14.25 1.20 3.61
N SER A 382 13.60 0.12 3.15
CA SER A 382 14.20 -0.85 2.24
C SER A 382 14.54 -0.26 0.88
N ASN A 383 15.42 -0.93 0.13
CA ASN A 383 15.79 -0.52 -1.25
C ASN A 383 16.28 0.94 -1.32
N ASN A 384 17.07 1.37 -0.34
CA ASN A 384 17.72 2.67 -0.30
C ASN A 384 19.25 2.48 -0.46
N LYS A 385 20.05 3.50 -0.11
CA LYS A 385 21.51 3.47 -0.18
C LYS A 385 22.12 3.72 1.20
N ILE A 386 21.41 3.31 2.26
CA ILE A 386 21.75 3.67 3.64
C ILE A 386 23.02 2.93 4.04
N GLN A 387 24.09 3.69 4.27
CA GLN A 387 25.39 3.19 4.72
C GLN A 387 25.54 3.29 6.25
N ARG A 388 24.80 4.21 6.88
CA ARG A 388 24.86 4.48 8.32
C ARG A 388 23.49 4.81 8.90
N LEU A 389 23.19 4.18 10.03
CA LEU A 389 22.09 4.52 10.92
C LEU A 389 22.65 5.28 12.13
N THR A 390 21.94 6.30 12.61
CA THR A 390 22.35 7.04 13.81
C THR A 390 21.18 7.28 14.76
N ARG A 391 21.43 7.24 16.08
CA ARG A 391 20.41 7.63 17.09
C ARG A 391 20.17 9.14 17.09
N GLY A 392 21.18 9.91 16.66
CA GLY A 392 21.29 11.37 16.80
C GLY A 392 21.72 11.79 18.21
N ARG A 393 21.75 13.11 18.45
CA ARG A 393 21.89 13.71 19.78
C ARG A 393 20.74 14.70 19.96
N ALA A 394 20.09 14.76 21.12
CA ALA A 394 19.14 15.83 21.39
C ALA A 394 19.79 17.22 21.23
N PRO A 395 19.08 18.22 20.68
CA PRO A 395 19.54 19.59 20.73
C PRO A 395 19.64 20.02 22.19
N THR A 396 20.85 20.38 22.62
CA THR A 396 21.07 20.94 23.96
C THR A 396 20.29 22.24 24.12
N GLU A 397 19.87 22.57 25.35
CA GLU A 397 18.96 23.67 25.73
C GLU A 397 19.36 25.10 25.28
N ARG A 398 20.47 25.25 24.56
CA ARG A 398 20.97 26.53 24.01
C ARG A 398 20.63 26.76 22.54
N THR A 399 20.00 25.81 21.84
CA THR A 399 19.51 26.08 20.48
C THR A 399 18.32 27.03 20.52
N ILE A 400 18.52 28.25 20.01
CA ILE A 400 17.48 29.28 19.89
C ILE A 400 16.54 28.88 18.74
N LEU A 401 15.52 28.06 19.05
CA LEU A 401 14.44 27.75 18.12
C LEU A 401 13.48 28.94 18.01
N SER A 402 12.94 29.16 16.81
CA SER A 402 11.99 30.25 16.53
C SER A 402 10.73 30.17 17.41
N PRO A 403 10.16 31.29 17.90
CA PRO A 403 9.11 31.27 18.93
C PRO A 403 7.82 30.50 18.61
N LEU A 404 7.52 30.21 17.33
CA LEU A 404 6.30 29.47 16.95
C LEU A 404 6.35 27.96 17.23
N VAL A 405 7.53 27.34 17.38
CA VAL A 405 7.68 25.87 17.48
C VAL A 405 7.80 25.40 18.95
N VAL A 406 8.05 26.31 19.88
CA VAL A 406 8.43 25.99 21.28
C VAL A 406 7.23 25.62 22.17
N LEU A 407 6.01 26.01 21.81
CA LEU A 407 4.86 25.99 22.73
C LEU A 407 4.12 24.64 22.89
N GLN A 408 4.50 23.57 22.17
CA GLN A 408 3.80 22.26 22.26
C GLN A 408 4.70 21.03 22.51
N ASN A 409 6.04 21.16 22.53
CA ASN A 409 6.95 20.01 22.70
C ASN A 409 7.56 19.87 24.12
N LEU A 410 7.07 20.64 25.11
CA LEU A 410 7.63 20.67 26.48
C LEU A 410 6.95 19.70 27.46
N VAL A 411 6.97 18.39 27.18
CA VAL A 411 7.09 17.34 28.22
C VAL A 411 7.76 16.09 27.63
N GLU A 412 9.06 15.91 27.88
CA GLU A 412 9.65 14.58 28.08
C GLU A 412 10.95 14.73 28.88
N VAL A 413 10.78 14.83 30.21
CA VAL A 413 11.88 14.71 31.18
C VAL A 413 11.94 13.25 31.60
N ASP A 414 12.66 12.44 30.82
CA ASP A 414 13.38 11.25 31.31
C ASP A 414 14.35 10.77 30.22
N GLY A 415 15.48 10.20 30.65
CA GLY A 415 16.73 10.09 29.86
C GLY A 415 16.79 9.04 28.75
N ASP A 416 15.69 8.77 28.03
CA ASP A 416 15.71 7.92 26.84
C ASP A 416 15.07 8.66 25.64
N GLU A 417 15.92 9.12 24.72
CA GLU A 417 15.52 9.91 23.54
C GLU A 417 14.59 9.16 22.57
N MET A 418 14.42 7.84 22.72
CA MET A 418 13.51 6.99 21.94
C MET A 418 12.28 6.51 22.73
N ALA A 419 12.14 6.89 24.01
CA ALA A 419 10.96 6.59 24.80
C ALA A 419 9.70 7.18 24.12
N GLY A 420 8.84 6.30 23.64
CA GLY A 420 7.59 6.65 22.98
C GLY A 420 7.49 6.26 21.50
N VAL A 421 8.57 5.95 20.78
CA VAL A 421 8.46 5.49 19.38
C VAL A 421 8.20 3.98 19.35
N GLY A 422 6.94 3.58 19.20
CA GLY A 422 6.46 2.21 19.33
C GLY A 422 6.57 1.32 18.09
N ILE A 423 7.66 1.42 17.32
CA ILE A 423 7.82 0.66 16.06
C ILE A 423 7.72 -0.84 16.33
N GLN A 424 6.94 -1.55 15.51
CA GLN A 424 6.68 -2.98 15.56
C GLN A 424 7.35 -3.71 14.38
N ASP A 425 7.29 -3.13 13.18
CA ASP A 425 7.87 -3.68 11.96
C ASP A 425 8.86 -2.66 11.36
N MET A 426 10.12 -3.06 11.19
CA MET A 426 11.18 -2.25 10.57
C MET A 426 11.82 -3.00 9.40
N HIS A 427 11.79 -2.37 8.23
CA HIS A 427 12.36 -2.89 6.99
C HIS A 427 13.57 -2.05 6.57
N LEU A 428 14.74 -2.69 6.51
CA LEU A 428 16.02 -2.10 6.15
C LEU A 428 16.74 -2.93 5.05
N GLN A 429 16.07 -3.93 4.48
CA GLN A 429 16.66 -4.80 3.46
C GLN A 429 17.00 -4.07 2.16
N HIS A 430 17.98 -4.57 1.41
CA HIS A 430 18.51 -3.91 0.21
C HIS A 430 19.02 -2.50 0.50
N ASN A 431 20.02 -2.40 1.38
CA ASN A 431 20.74 -1.17 1.70
C ASN A 431 22.26 -1.45 1.68
N GLU A 432 23.06 -0.47 2.10
CA GLU A 432 24.54 -0.53 2.05
C GLU A 432 25.16 -0.60 3.47
N LEU A 433 24.39 -1.08 4.47
CA LEU A 433 24.81 -1.12 5.87
C LEU A 433 25.97 -2.09 6.06
N ARG A 434 27.05 -1.64 6.72
CA ARG A 434 28.23 -2.47 7.06
C ARG A 434 28.30 -2.87 8.52
N SER A 435 27.66 -2.10 9.40
CA SER A 435 27.58 -2.33 10.84
C SER A 435 26.34 -1.61 11.38
N LEU A 436 25.89 -2.01 12.58
CA LEU A 436 24.76 -1.40 13.28
C LEU A 436 25.20 -0.48 14.44
N GLU A 437 26.49 -0.12 14.52
CA GLU A 437 27.07 0.84 15.49
C GLU A 437 26.63 0.62 16.98
N GLY A 438 26.40 -0.63 17.40
CA GLY A 438 26.08 -0.96 18.78
C GLY A 438 24.68 -0.54 19.23
N SER A 439 24.60 0.36 20.21
CA SER A 439 23.37 0.64 20.98
C SER A 439 22.34 1.51 20.25
N LEU A 440 22.20 1.39 18.92
CA LEU A 440 21.21 2.13 18.14
C LEU A 440 19.77 1.77 18.59
N PHE A 441 19.46 0.47 18.64
CA PHE A 441 18.11 -0.03 18.95
C PHE A 441 17.79 -0.13 20.45
N LEU A 442 18.69 0.33 21.33
CA LEU A 442 18.50 0.27 22.78
C LEU A 442 17.22 1.03 23.18
N GLY A 443 16.23 0.31 23.72
CA GLY A 443 14.93 0.86 24.13
C GLY A 443 13.76 0.49 23.20
N MET A 444 14.03 -0.07 22.01
CA MET A 444 13.01 -0.44 21.01
C MET A 444 12.26 -1.76 21.34
N ARG A 445 11.76 -1.87 22.57
CA ARG A 445 11.12 -3.06 23.14
C ARG A 445 9.83 -3.52 22.45
N GLN A 446 9.22 -2.66 21.64
CA GLN A 446 8.00 -2.97 20.88
C GLN A 446 8.29 -3.58 19.50
N LEU A 447 9.55 -3.56 19.05
CA LEU A 447 9.93 -4.08 17.73
C LEU A 447 9.76 -5.61 17.72
N GLN A 448 8.93 -6.10 16.80
CA GLN A 448 8.61 -7.52 16.63
C GLN A 448 9.30 -8.10 15.39
N ARG A 449 9.52 -7.30 14.34
CA ARG A 449 10.17 -7.72 13.11
C ARG A 449 11.24 -6.72 12.68
N LEU A 450 12.43 -7.24 12.42
CA LEU A 450 13.56 -6.48 11.89
C LEU A 450 14.12 -7.23 10.68
N ASN A 451 14.04 -6.61 9.51
CA ASN A 451 14.63 -7.15 8.29
C ASN A 451 15.84 -6.31 7.87
N LEU A 452 17.01 -6.94 7.91
CA LEU A 452 18.33 -6.40 7.56
C LEU A 452 18.97 -7.20 6.41
N SER A 453 18.20 -8.03 5.70
CA SER A 453 18.74 -8.87 4.62
C SER A 453 19.27 -8.05 3.44
N HIS A 454 20.12 -8.64 2.61
CA HIS A 454 20.71 -7.96 1.44
C HIS A 454 21.36 -6.61 1.82
N ASN A 455 22.25 -6.66 2.82
CA ASN A 455 23.13 -5.56 3.22
C ASN A 455 24.59 -6.05 3.11
N ALA A 456 25.53 -5.29 3.66
CA ALA A 456 26.95 -5.64 3.73
C ALA A 456 27.41 -5.84 5.19
N LEU A 457 26.52 -6.32 6.08
CA LEU A 457 26.83 -6.50 7.50
C LEU A 457 27.87 -7.60 7.66
N GLY A 458 29.03 -7.27 8.23
CA GLY A 458 30.11 -8.23 8.44
C GLY A 458 31.39 -7.58 8.97
N PRO A 459 32.34 -8.37 9.49
CA PRO A 459 32.34 -9.84 9.55
C PRO A 459 31.47 -10.43 10.67
N THR A 460 30.95 -9.62 11.60
CA THR A 460 30.10 -10.03 12.72
C THR A 460 28.97 -9.01 12.96
N VAL A 461 27.86 -9.45 13.54
CA VAL A 461 26.91 -8.56 14.24
C VAL A 461 27.42 -8.48 15.67
N GLY A 462 27.81 -7.29 16.12
CA GLY A 462 28.52 -7.16 17.39
C GLY A 462 27.61 -7.48 18.59
N LEU A 463 28.21 -7.98 19.69
CA LEU A 463 27.56 -8.33 20.97
C LEU A 463 26.42 -7.40 21.45
N ARG A 464 26.48 -6.11 21.11
CA ARG A 464 25.57 -5.05 21.56
C ARG A 464 24.62 -4.52 20.48
N ASP A 465 24.80 -4.90 19.23
CA ASP A 465 24.08 -4.36 18.08
C ASP A 465 22.57 -4.62 18.14
N LEU A 466 22.16 -5.74 18.75
CA LEU A 466 20.74 -6.12 18.89
C LEU A 466 20.18 -5.88 20.30
N LYS A 467 20.96 -5.24 21.19
CA LYS A 467 20.61 -5.13 22.62
C LYS A 467 19.43 -4.19 22.86
N GLY A 468 18.43 -4.68 23.61
CA GLY A 468 17.21 -3.93 23.94
C GLY A 468 16.03 -4.20 23.01
N LEU A 469 16.19 -5.11 22.04
CA LEU A 469 15.14 -5.63 21.18
C LEU A 469 14.33 -6.75 21.87
N ASP A 470 13.93 -6.52 23.12
CA ASP A 470 13.38 -7.54 24.04
C ASP A 470 12.11 -8.23 23.49
N GLY A 471 11.33 -7.53 22.66
CA GLY A 471 10.10 -8.00 22.01
C GLY A 471 10.27 -8.60 20.61
N LEU A 472 11.49 -8.69 20.08
CA LEU A 472 11.75 -9.11 18.70
C LEU A 472 11.43 -10.60 18.51
N ARG A 473 10.59 -10.90 17.51
CA ARG A 473 10.12 -12.24 17.16
C ARG A 473 10.75 -12.78 15.89
N LYS A 474 10.98 -11.90 14.91
CA LYS A 474 11.53 -12.25 13.60
C LYS A 474 12.73 -11.36 13.29
N LEU A 475 13.88 -12.00 13.03
CA LEU A 475 15.10 -11.33 12.61
C LEU A 475 15.58 -11.94 11.30
N ASP A 476 15.72 -11.10 10.27
CA ASP A 476 16.32 -11.51 9.00
C ASP A 476 17.64 -10.77 8.77
N LEU A 477 18.73 -11.53 8.70
CA LEU A 477 20.10 -11.14 8.45
C LEU A 477 20.67 -11.89 7.23
N SER A 478 19.82 -12.52 6.42
CA SER A 478 20.26 -13.28 5.23
C SER A 478 20.91 -12.39 4.16
N TYR A 479 21.71 -12.98 3.28
CA TYR A 479 22.42 -12.22 2.23
C TYR A 479 23.24 -11.04 2.79
N ASN A 480 24.13 -11.35 3.73
CA ASN A 480 25.09 -10.43 4.35
C ASN A 480 26.50 -11.05 4.31
N GLU A 481 27.48 -10.46 5.00
CA GLU A 481 28.88 -10.91 5.02
C GLU A 481 29.31 -11.51 6.37
N LEU A 482 28.36 -12.07 7.14
CA LEU A 482 28.61 -12.61 8.48
C LEU A 482 29.45 -13.88 8.44
N THR A 483 30.49 -13.94 9.28
CA THR A 483 31.41 -15.08 9.43
C THR A 483 31.22 -15.85 10.73
N THR A 484 30.60 -15.22 11.73
CA THR A 484 30.14 -15.80 13.00
C THR A 484 29.00 -14.93 13.56
N LEU A 485 28.16 -15.50 14.44
CA LEU A 485 27.14 -14.77 15.19
C LEU A 485 27.65 -14.25 16.55
N GLU A 486 28.93 -14.45 16.85
CA GLU A 486 29.59 -14.17 18.14
C GLU A 486 28.89 -14.85 19.35
N ASP A 487 29.18 -14.41 20.58
CA ASP A 487 28.50 -14.90 21.78
C ASP A 487 27.21 -14.10 22.01
N THR A 488 26.07 -14.67 21.61
CA THR A 488 24.79 -13.94 21.62
C THR A 488 24.23 -13.69 23.03
N SER A 489 24.94 -14.11 24.08
CA SER A 489 24.52 -13.91 25.48
C SER A 489 24.41 -12.44 25.92
N GLU A 490 25.11 -11.49 25.28
CA GLU A 490 24.95 -10.04 25.58
C GLU A 490 23.70 -9.40 24.95
N SER A 491 23.14 -10.01 23.89
CA SER A 491 21.96 -9.49 23.18
C SER A 491 20.64 -9.95 23.80
N TRP A 492 20.55 -11.22 24.22
CA TRP A 492 19.45 -11.81 25.01
C TRP A 492 18.03 -11.52 24.47
N LEU A 493 17.74 -11.98 23.25
CA LEU A 493 16.46 -11.80 22.57
C LEU A 493 15.46 -12.87 23.01
N GLN A 494 14.82 -12.66 24.16
CA GLN A 494 13.91 -13.65 24.78
C GLN A 494 12.73 -14.05 23.90
N SER A 495 12.22 -13.11 23.10
CA SER A 495 11.02 -13.29 22.28
C SER A 495 11.30 -13.84 20.88
N LEU A 496 12.56 -14.11 20.52
CA LEU A 496 12.96 -14.46 19.16
C LEU A 496 12.49 -15.87 18.81
N GLU A 497 11.58 -15.96 17.82
CA GLU A 497 10.95 -17.19 17.35
C GLU A 497 11.56 -17.65 16.02
N GLU A 498 11.91 -16.71 15.14
CA GLU A 498 12.43 -16.95 13.78
C GLU A 498 13.73 -16.15 13.53
N LEU A 499 14.79 -16.84 13.11
CA LEU A 499 16.07 -16.26 12.71
C LEU A 499 16.47 -16.73 11.31
N ASN A 500 16.57 -15.80 10.36
CA ASN A 500 17.14 -16.08 9.04
C ASN A 500 18.55 -15.49 8.95
N VAL A 501 19.55 -16.35 8.73
CA VAL A 501 20.96 -15.99 8.50
C VAL A 501 21.53 -16.74 7.27
N ALA A 502 20.65 -17.20 6.37
CA ALA A 502 21.03 -17.89 5.14
C ALA A 502 21.86 -16.99 4.20
N HIS A 503 22.61 -17.57 3.27
CA HIS A 503 23.45 -16.82 2.31
C HIS A 503 24.43 -15.84 3.00
N ASN A 504 25.13 -16.34 4.02
CA ASN A 504 26.22 -15.63 4.70
C ASN A 504 27.53 -16.42 4.50
N ARG A 505 28.55 -16.18 5.34
CA ARG A 505 29.87 -16.82 5.30
C ARG A 505 30.18 -17.54 6.62
N LEU A 506 29.16 -17.98 7.37
CA LEU A 506 29.31 -18.63 8.68
C LEU A 506 30.11 -19.93 8.57
N ILE A 507 31.13 -20.12 9.42
CA ILE A 507 32.07 -21.27 9.33
C ILE A 507 31.76 -22.38 10.35
N THR A 508 31.21 -22.02 11.51
CA THR A 508 30.94 -22.93 12.63
C THR A 508 29.68 -22.49 13.36
N LEU A 509 28.97 -23.43 13.97
CA LEU A 509 27.92 -23.17 14.96
C LEU A 509 28.25 -23.86 16.28
N SER A 510 28.27 -23.08 17.36
CA SER A 510 28.74 -23.45 18.70
C SER A 510 27.69 -23.18 19.78
N GLU A 511 27.94 -23.65 21.01
CA GLU A 511 27.11 -23.39 22.20
C GLU A 511 26.78 -21.91 22.46
N ARG A 512 27.53 -20.98 21.86
CA ARG A 512 27.43 -19.53 22.10
C ARG A 512 26.50 -18.83 21.11
N ASP A 513 26.32 -19.38 19.91
CA ASP A 513 25.63 -18.70 18.81
C ASP A 513 24.11 -18.59 19.07
N PHE A 514 23.45 -19.60 19.67
CA PHE A 514 22.02 -19.52 20.04
C PHE A 514 21.79 -19.27 21.55
N ARG A 515 22.86 -19.03 22.33
CA ARG A 515 22.76 -18.86 23.79
C ARG A 515 21.86 -17.70 24.20
N GLY A 516 21.78 -16.65 23.38
CA GLY A 516 20.93 -15.49 23.56
C GLY A 516 19.46 -15.66 23.15
N PHE A 517 19.05 -16.80 22.57
CA PHE A 517 17.76 -16.94 21.87
C PHE A 517 16.88 -18.05 22.47
N PRO A 518 16.44 -17.94 23.75
CA PRO A 518 15.79 -19.05 24.45
C PRO A 518 14.44 -19.49 23.85
N GLY A 519 13.72 -18.63 23.13
CA GLY A 519 12.42 -18.95 22.50
C GLY A 519 12.49 -19.50 21.07
N LEU A 520 13.69 -19.69 20.52
CA LEU A 520 13.91 -19.92 19.09
C LEU A 520 13.26 -21.21 18.58
N CYS A 521 12.48 -21.09 17.49
CA CYS A 521 11.67 -22.18 16.91
C CYS A 521 12.05 -22.51 15.46
N TRP A 522 12.57 -21.54 14.72
CA TRP A 522 12.93 -21.70 13.32
C TRP A 522 14.23 -20.94 13.04
N VAL A 523 15.20 -21.63 12.44
CA VAL A 523 16.48 -21.05 12.03
C VAL A 523 16.84 -21.50 10.63
N ASP A 524 17.10 -20.56 9.75
CA ASP A 524 17.70 -20.83 8.45
C ASP A 524 19.17 -20.36 8.42
N VAL A 525 20.07 -21.33 8.29
CA VAL A 525 21.53 -21.17 8.16
C VAL A 525 22.01 -21.73 6.80
N SER A 526 21.10 -21.89 5.84
CA SER A 526 21.39 -22.44 4.51
C SER A 526 22.37 -21.58 3.70
N ALA A 527 23.05 -22.18 2.72
CA ALA A 527 24.04 -21.53 1.86
C ALA A 527 25.11 -20.73 2.65
N ASN A 528 25.72 -21.40 3.62
CA ASN A 528 26.83 -20.89 4.42
C ASN A 528 28.07 -21.80 4.26
N GLN A 529 29.11 -21.59 5.06
CA GLN A 529 30.35 -22.38 5.03
C GLN A 529 30.49 -23.28 6.27
N ILE A 530 29.35 -23.66 6.89
CA ILE A 530 29.34 -24.36 8.17
C ILE A 530 29.95 -25.74 7.98
N SER A 531 31.07 -25.97 8.64
CA SER A 531 31.84 -27.23 8.60
C SER A 531 31.80 -27.98 9.93
N VAL A 532 31.46 -27.29 11.03
CA VAL A 532 31.36 -27.86 12.38
C VAL A 532 30.06 -27.41 13.04
N LEU A 533 29.32 -28.38 13.58
CA LEU A 533 28.10 -28.19 14.34
C LEU A 533 28.24 -28.98 15.66
N LYS A 534 27.80 -28.39 16.78
CA LYS A 534 27.92 -29.00 18.12
C LYS A 534 26.54 -29.26 18.75
N PRO A 535 26.33 -30.38 19.48
CA PRO A 535 25.06 -30.64 20.17
C PRO A 535 24.66 -29.52 21.14
N GLU A 536 25.64 -28.89 21.79
CA GLU A 536 25.43 -27.87 22.81
C GLU A 536 24.85 -26.55 22.25
N LEU A 537 24.84 -26.36 20.92
CA LEU A 537 24.23 -25.22 20.24
C LEU A 537 22.80 -24.94 20.73
N VAL A 538 22.01 -26.00 20.89
CA VAL A 538 20.57 -25.92 21.22
C VAL A 538 20.28 -26.13 22.71
N ALA A 539 21.30 -26.31 23.55
CA ALA A 539 21.11 -26.66 24.96
C ALA A 539 20.35 -25.60 25.78
N ASN A 540 20.34 -24.35 25.31
CA ASN A 540 19.66 -23.21 25.94
C ASN A 540 18.36 -22.78 25.22
N THR A 541 18.03 -23.38 24.06
CA THR A 541 16.85 -23.04 23.26
C THR A 541 15.68 -23.97 23.61
N ARG A 542 14.47 -23.40 23.80
CA ARG A 542 13.24 -24.15 24.06
C ARG A 542 12.10 -23.52 23.27
N CYS A 543 11.90 -24.00 22.05
CA CYS A 543 10.81 -23.54 21.19
C CYS A 543 9.45 -23.71 21.87
N THR A 544 8.67 -22.61 21.91
CA THR A 544 7.26 -22.65 22.32
C THR A 544 6.41 -21.81 21.37
N VAL A 545 5.45 -22.42 20.69
CA VAL A 545 4.50 -21.72 19.82
C VAL A 545 3.20 -21.54 20.60
N HIS A 546 2.77 -20.29 20.81
CA HIS A 546 1.60 -19.94 21.64
C HIS A 546 1.61 -20.57 23.05
N GLY A 547 2.80 -20.75 23.65
CA GLY A 547 2.97 -21.35 24.97
C GLY A 547 2.93 -22.89 25.01
N VAL A 548 2.78 -23.54 23.85
CA VAL A 548 2.89 -25.00 23.70
C VAL A 548 4.31 -25.35 23.24
N PRO A 549 5.02 -26.32 23.85
CA PRO A 549 6.31 -26.78 23.36
C PRO A 549 6.21 -27.32 21.92
N ASP A 550 7.11 -26.87 21.04
CA ASP A 550 7.29 -27.38 19.68
C ASP A 550 8.79 -27.64 19.43
N VAL A 551 9.13 -28.16 18.26
CA VAL A 551 10.49 -28.54 17.85
C VAL A 551 11.20 -27.37 17.18
N LEU A 552 12.43 -27.06 17.62
CA LEU A 552 13.32 -26.13 16.92
C LEU A 552 13.74 -26.73 15.56
N ARG A 553 13.46 -26.03 14.46
CA ARG A 553 13.79 -26.48 13.09
C ARG A 553 14.98 -25.69 12.56
N ILE A 554 16.07 -26.38 12.22
CA ILE A 554 17.32 -25.81 11.73
C ILE A 554 17.53 -26.25 10.28
N TYR A 555 17.61 -25.30 9.35
CA TYR A 555 17.83 -25.56 7.92
C TYR A 555 19.29 -25.30 7.55
N LEU A 556 20.01 -26.34 7.13
CA LEU A 556 21.44 -26.36 6.80
C LEU A 556 21.71 -26.59 5.31
N GLN A 557 20.71 -26.46 4.44
CA GLN A 557 20.82 -26.69 2.99
C GLN A 557 22.07 -26.01 2.43
N ASP A 558 22.82 -26.69 1.56
CA ASP A 558 24.06 -26.17 0.97
C ASP A 558 25.15 -25.71 1.99
N ASN A 559 25.37 -26.51 3.05
CA ASN A 559 26.52 -26.36 3.94
C ASN A 559 27.44 -27.61 3.93
N PRO A 560 28.78 -27.44 4.05
CA PRO A 560 29.74 -28.55 4.13
C PRO A 560 29.46 -29.60 5.23
N VAL A 561 28.90 -29.19 6.37
CA VAL A 561 28.58 -30.09 7.49
C VAL A 561 27.58 -31.19 7.13
N LEU A 562 26.76 -30.99 6.09
CA LEU A 562 25.86 -32.02 5.55
C LEU A 562 26.60 -33.21 4.92
N CYS A 563 27.91 -33.09 4.70
CA CYS A 563 28.79 -34.15 4.21
C CYS A 563 29.62 -34.83 5.31
N ASP A 564 29.47 -34.43 6.57
CA ASP A 564 30.15 -35.06 7.70
C ASP A 564 29.52 -36.44 8.00
N ALA A 565 30.36 -37.48 8.02
CA ALA A 565 29.95 -38.83 8.41
C ALA A 565 29.39 -38.90 9.85
N GLY A 566 29.81 -37.99 10.73
CA GLY A 566 29.31 -37.87 12.10
C GLY A 566 27.96 -37.15 12.25
N LEU A 567 27.40 -36.57 11.18
CA LEU A 567 26.15 -35.80 11.26
C LEU A 567 24.93 -36.65 11.69
N ALA A 568 24.94 -37.95 11.39
CA ALA A 568 23.85 -38.86 11.80
C ALA A 568 23.75 -38.95 13.34
N ASP A 569 24.87 -39.20 14.03
CA ASP A 569 24.93 -39.26 15.49
C ASP A 569 24.62 -37.90 16.13
N LEU A 570 25.12 -36.82 15.52
CA LEU A 570 24.83 -35.44 15.93
C LEU A 570 23.34 -35.10 15.81
N THR A 571 22.65 -35.57 14.77
CA THR A 571 21.22 -35.33 14.59
C THR A 571 20.42 -36.01 15.71
N VAL A 572 20.78 -37.23 16.09
CA VAL A 572 20.16 -37.93 17.24
C VAL A 572 20.43 -37.17 18.54
N ALA A 573 21.64 -36.63 18.73
CA ALA A 573 21.96 -35.81 19.90
C ALA A 573 21.13 -34.51 19.96
N LEU A 574 20.84 -33.88 18.82
CA LEU A 574 19.99 -32.68 18.74
C LEU A 574 18.50 -32.98 19.02
N GLU A 575 18.00 -34.17 18.64
CA GLU A 575 16.62 -34.58 18.96
C GLU A 575 16.38 -34.71 20.47
N VAL A 576 17.40 -35.06 21.27
CA VAL A 576 17.34 -35.07 22.75
C VAL A 576 17.05 -33.67 23.32
N TYR A 577 17.48 -32.62 22.62
CA TYR A 577 17.21 -31.22 22.96
C TYR A 577 15.98 -30.64 22.24
N HIS A 578 15.10 -31.48 21.68
CA HIS A 578 13.93 -31.07 20.91
C HIS A 578 14.25 -30.20 19.68
N ALA A 579 15.41 -30.39 19.06
CA ALA A 579 15.79 -29.75 17.80
C ALA A 579 15.82 -30.77 16.64
N LYS A 580 15.56 -30.30 15.42
CA LYS A 580 15.66 -31.10 14.18
C LYS A 580 16.37 -30.34 13.09
N VAL A 581 17.23 -31.06 12.37
CA VAL A 581 18.03 -30.56 11.25
C VAL A 581 17.41 -31.00 9.93
N TYR A 582 17.42 -30.09 8.94
CA TYR A 582 16.93 -30.32 7.58
C TYR A 582 17.95 -29.79 6.57
N GLY A 583 18.14 -30.50 5.45
CA GLY A 583 18.99 -30.05 4.35
C GLY A 583 19.50 -31.19 3.48
N VAL A 584 19.96 -30.84 2.28
CA VAL A 584 20.65 -31.72 1.33
C VAL A 584 21.97 -31.05 0.93
N ALA A 585 23.05 -31.82 0.85
CA ALA A 585 24.31 -31.36 0.28
C ALA A 585 24.29 -31.57 -1.24
N ASN A 586 24.51 -30.51 -2.02
CA ASN A 586 24.56 -30.63 -3.48
C ASN A 586 25.94 -31.04 -4.02
N ASP A 587 27.04 -30.81 -3.28
CA ASP A 587 28.42 -31.10 -3.72
C ASP A 587 29.31 -31.67 -2.59
N CYS A 588 29.00 -32.87 -2.10
CA CYS A 588 29.92 -33.53 -1.15
C CYS A 588 31.22 -33.97 -1.83
N PRO A 589 32.41 -33.60 -1.30
CA PRO A 589 33.66 -34.07 -1.86
C PRO A 589 33.72 -35.60 -1.74
N THR A 590 33.76 -36.29 -2.88
CA THR A 590 33.92 -37.73 -2.91
C THR A 590 35.21 -38.10 -2.17
N PRO A 591 35.20 -39.05 -1.22
CA PRO A 591 36.40 -39.39 -0.47
C PRO A 591 37.49 -39.84 -1.43
N SER A 592 38.58 -39.09 -1.48
CA SER A 592 39.74 -39.46 -2.27
C SER A 592 40.30 -40.76 -1.74
N THR A 593 40.25 -41.81 -2.56
CA THR A 593 40.86 -43.11 -2.22
C THR A 593 42.32 -42.87 -1.83
N PRO A 594 42.76 -43.26 -0.63
CA PRO A 594 44.14 -43.05 -0.21
C PRO A 594 45.06 -43.82 -1.15
N ALA A 595 45.94 -43.09 -1.83
CA ALA A 595 46.96 -43.72 -2.68
C ALA A 595 47.83 -44.63 -1.81
N ALA A 596 48.05 -45.86 -2.29
CA ALA A 596 48.86 -46.86 -1.58
C ALA A 596 50.29 -46.33 -1.34
N PRO A 597 50.94 -46.69 -0.23
CA PRO A 597 52.25 -46.16 0.12
C PRO A 597 53.34 -46.72 -0.82
N THR A 598 53.74 -45.91 -1.80
CA THR A 598 54.94 -46.18 -2.60
C THR A 598 56.19 -45.87 -1.79
N THR A 599 56.86 -46.93 -1.36
CA THR A 599 58.20 -46.87 -0.77
C THR A 599 59.25 -46.50 -1.81
N THR A 600 60.02 -45.42 -1.61
CA THR A 600 61.43 -45.35 -2.04
C THR A 600 62.17 -44.15 -1.41
N THR A 601 63.16 -44.50 -0.57
CA THR A 601 64.51 -43.90 -0.42
C THR A 601 64.71 -42.41 -0.06
N GLU A 602 65.51 -42.22 0.98
CA GLU A 602 66.11 -40.97 1.47
C GLU A 602 67.11 -40.34 0.48
N SER A 603 67.23 -39.01 0.50
CA SER A 603 68.55 -38.35 0.72
C SER A 603 68.42 -36.86 1.09
N THR A 604 68.72 -36.56 2.36
CA THR A 604 69.40 -35.35 2.91
C THR A 604 69.62 -34.09 2.03
N ILE A 605 69.25 -32.91 2.55
CA ILE A 605 70.16 -31.79 2.98
C ILE A 605 69.33 -30.56 3.45
N VAL A 606 69.85 -29.82 4.45
CA VAL A 606 69.22 -28.67 5.17
C VAL A 606 70.34 -27.71 5.66
N PRO A 607 70.15 -26.38 5.87
CA PRO A 607 69.23 -25.39 5.27
C PRO A 607 70.05 -24.40 4.38
N PRO A 608 70.35 -23.08 4.63
CA PRO A 608 69.98 -22.08 5.67
C PRO A 608 69.15 -20.87 5.15
N LEU A 609 68.96 -19.85 6.03
CA LEU A 609 68.34 -18.53 5.85
C LEU A 609 69.40 -17.40 6.08
N PRO A 610 69.04 -16.10 6.27
CA PRO A 610 68.28 -15.10 5.47
C PRO A 610 69.25 -13.90 5.12
N PRO A 611 69.03 -12.58 5.39
CA PRO A 611 67.85 -11.67 5.40
C PRO A 611 68.07 -10.31 4.62
N THR A 612 67.12 -9.36 4.76
CA THR A 612 67.30 -7.86 4.74
C THR A 612 67.73 -7.13 3.43
N LEU A 613 67.46 -5.83 3.17
CA LEU A 613 66.42 -4.86 3.58
C LEU A 613 66.50 -3.61 2.64
N LEU A 614 65.36 -2.95 2.35
CA LEU A 614 65.18 -1.49 2.09
C LEU A 614 65.87 -0.72 0.92
N LEU A 615 65.23 0.42 0.56
CA LEU A 615 65.69 1.58 -0.25
C LEU A 615 65.83 1.36 -1.79
N ALA A 616 65.53 2.32 -2.67
CA ALA A 616 64.75 3.58 -2.55
C ALA A 616 64.39 4.15 -3.94
N ALA A 617 63.40 5.05 -3.94
CA ALA A 617 63.23 6.22 -4.83
C ALA A 617 63.81 6.23 -6.26
N ALA A 618 62.91 6.24 -7.25
CA ALA A 618 63.07 7.04 -8.48
C ALA A 618 61.70 7.31 -9.14
N ALA A 619 61.01 8.37 -8.71
CA ALA A 619 59.83 8.88 -9.42
C ALA A 619 60.23 10.15 -10.19
N ALA A 620 60.39 10.04 -11.51
CA ALA A 620 60.62 11.18 -12.40
C ALA A 620 60.20 10.85 -13.84
N ALA A 621 59.72 11.87 -14.56
CA ALA A 621 59.38 11.90 -15.99
C ALA A 621 58.31 10.86 -16.46
N SER A 622 57.03 11.22 -16.61
CA SER A 622 56.42 12.18 -17.55
C SER A 622 56.31 11.70 -19.01
N GLY A 623 55.07 11.69 -19.52
CA GLY A 623 54.77 11.77 -20.95
C GLY A 623 54.30 10.45 -21.59
N GLY A 624 53.19 10.51 -22.34
CA GLY A 624 52.78 9.39 -23.20
C GLY A 624 51.27 9.19 -23.33
N ASN A 625 50.56 10.15 -23.93
CA ASN A 625 49.26 9.88 -24.56
C ASN A 625 49.37 8.69 -25.52
N VAL A 626 48.44 7.72 -25.44
CA VAL A 626 47.76 7.16 -26.61
C VAL A 626 46.32 6.79 -26.22
N SER A 627 45.33 7.32 -26.93
CA SER A 627 43.96 6.80 -26.91
C SER A 627 43.82 5.69 -27.96
N PHE A 628 43.08 4.63 -27.66
CA PHE A 628 42.40 3.85 -28.70
C PHE A 628 41.05 3.35 -28.18
N ALA A 629 40.04 3.43 -29.05
CA ALA A 629 38.70 2.93 -28.81
C ALA A 629 38.43 1.69 -29.66
N ALA A 630 37.76 0.70 -29.07
CA ALA A 630 36.91 -0.31 -29.70
C ALA A 630 36.09 -0.93 -28.53
N THR A 631 34.77 -0.80 -28.40
CA THR A 631 33.62 -1.23 -29.22
C THR A 631 33.57 -2.72 -29.52
N LEU A 632 32.51 -3.36 -29.00
CA LEU A 632 32.00 -4.72 -29.26
C LEU A 632 32.90 -5.84 -28.66
N GLU A 633 32.38 -6.79 -27.90
CA GLU A 633 31.00 -7.29 -27.77
C GLU A 633 30.29 -6.96 -26.43
#